data_AF-A0AAC8XP19-F1
#
_entry.id   AF-A0AAC8XP19-F1
#
_cell.length_a   1.000
_cell.length_b   1.000
_cell.length_c   1.000
_cell.angle_alpha   90.00
_cell.angle_beta   90.00
_cell.angle_gamma   90.00
#
_symmetry.space_group_name_H-M   'P 1'
#
loop_
_entity.id
_entity.type
_entity.pdbx_description
1 polymer ?
#
loop_
_entity_poly.entity_id
_entity_poly.type
_entity_poly.pdbx_seq_one_letter_code
_entity_poly.pdbx_strand_id
1 'polypeptide(L)'
;MACEKQTFCSGRRMIKQILKRVSDSIYKPKVNKEIQQALESREGQQYVQALMHGLIAQNYILNMKFAGKITQGEFEALIELSKSKKGVEEIAVHTILSGVGSYAKFEGINVIEPEPLEDPDKLNPNDLHVIEPLERSFPESEDNPITIKK
;
A
#
# COMPACT_ATOMS: atom_id res chain seq x y z
N MET A 1 -7.03 9.79 -44.82
CA MET A 1 -6.89 9.21 -43.46
C MET A 1 -7.56 10.15 -42.45
N ALA A 2 -8.80 9.88 -42.01
CA ALA A 2 -9.55 10.78 -41.12
C ALA A 2 -10.54 10.07 -40.17
N CYS A 3 -10.43 8.76 -39.95
CA CYS A 3 -11.45 7.98 -39.24
C CYS A 3 -11.07 7.60 -37.79
N GLU A 4 -9.82 7.76 -37.36
CA GLU A 4 -9.39 7.24 -36.04
C GLU A 4 -9.56 8.23 -34.87
N LYS A 5 -9.71 9.54 -35.13
CA LYS A 5 -9.84 10.56 -34.06
C LYS A 5 -11.27 10.76 -33.56
N GLN A 6 -12.30 10.43 -34.34
CA GLN A 6 -13.71 10.69 -33.95
C GLN A 6 -14.27 9.64 -32.99
N THR A 7 -13.93 8.36 -33.16
CA THR A 7 -14.34 7.24 -32.29
C THR A 7 -13.71 7.33 -30.89
N PHE A 8 -12.47 7.82 -30.78
CA PHE A 8 -11.80 7.99 -29.48
C PHE A 8 -12.40 9.14 -28.66
N CYS A 9 -12.82 10.22 -29.34
CA CYS A 9 -13.48 11.36 -28.71
C CYS A 9 -14.91 11.04 -28.25
N SER A 10 -15.65 10.19 -28.97
CA SER A 10 -17.01 9.77 -28.58
C SER A 10 -16.99 8.86 -27.36
N GLY A 11 -16.04 7.92 -27.27
CA GLY A 11 -15.86 7.04 -26.11
C GLY A 11 -15.51 7.80 -24.83
N ARG A 12 -14.59 8.77 -24.89
CA ARG A 12 -14.26 9.65 -23.74
C ARG A 12 -15.45 10.47 -23.27
N ARG A 13 -16.28 10.96 -24.18
CA ARG A 13 -17.50 11.71 -23.84
C ARG A 13 -18.53 10.81 -23.14
N MET A 14 -18.72 9.59 -23.61
CA MET A 14 -19.60 8.59 -22.98
C MET A 14 -19.13 8.24 -21.57
N ILE A 15 -17.83 7.97 -21.37
CA ILE A 15 -17.28 7.67 -20.04
C ILE A 15 -17.50 8.84 -19.07
N LYS A 16 -17.24 10.08 -19.49
CA LYS A 16 -17.49 11.27 -18.66
C LYS A 16 -18.97 11.41 -18.29
N GLN A 17 -19.88 11.10 -19.22
CA GLN A 17 -21.32 11.14 -18.95
C GLN A 17 -21.74 10.06 -17.95
N ILE A 18 -21.21 8.84 -18.06
CA ILE A 18 -21.46 7.76 -17.10
C ILE A 18 -20.92 8.14 -15.73
N LEU A 19 -19.66 8.59 -15.64
CA LEU A 19 -19.04 9.02 -14.39
C LEU A 19 -19.84 10.14 -13.72
N LYS A 20 -20.27 11.13 -14.50
CA LYS A 20 -21.10 12.23 -14.00
C LYS A 20 -22.44 11.70 -13.47
N ARG A 21 -23.13 10.85 -14.23
CA ARG A 21 -24.41 10.27 -13.81
C ARG A 21 -24.28 9.47 -12.51
N VAL A 22 -23.24 8.66 -12.38
CA VAL A 22 -22.95 7.92 -11.15
C VAL A 22 -22.67 8.89 -10.00
N SER A 23 -21.78 9.86 -10.20
CA SER A 23 -21.42 10.86 -9.19
C SER A 23 -22.61 11.70 -8.71
N ASP A 24 -23.51 12.09 -9.61
CA ASP A 24 -24.69 12.88 -9.29
C ASP A 24 -25.76 12.04 -8.55
N SER A 25 -25.77 10.72 -8.73
CA SER A 25 -26.73 9.81 -8.11
C SER A 25 -26.29 9.30 -6.73
N ILE A 26 -24.99 9.35 -6.42
CA ILE A 26 -24.47 8.93 -5.11
C ILE A 26 -24.81 9.98 -4.05
N TYR A 27 -25.26 9.51 -2.88
CA TYR A 27 -25.51 10.36 -1.72
C TYR A 27 -24.25 11.16 -1.33
N LYS A 28 -24.41 12.48 -1.20
CA LYS A 28 -23.34 13.39 -0.75
C LYS A 28 -23.71 13.93 0.62
N PRO A 29 -22.96 13.59 1.69
CA PRO A 29 -23.25 14.12 3.01
C PRO A 29 -23.11 15.65 3.01
N LYS A 30 -24.00 16.33 3.74
CA LYS A 30 -23.84 17.77 3.99
C LYS A 30 -22.68 17.96 4.96
N VAL A 31 -21.63 18.63 4.49
CA VAL A 31 -20.48 19.04 5.30
C VAL A 31 -20.52 20.54 5.52
N ASN A 32 -19.95 21.02 6.63
CA ASN A 32 -19.78 22.47 6.83
C ASN A 32 -18.75 23.02 5.83
N LYS A 33 -18.73 24.35 5.64
CA LYS A 33 -17.87 24.99 4.62
C LYS A 33 -16.38 24.77 4.89
N GLU A 34 -15.97 24.74 6.15
CA GLU A 34 -14.57 24.57 6.56
C GLU A 34 -14.05 23.18 6.19
N ILE A 35 -14.82 22.13 6.51
CA ILE A 35 -14.51 20.75 6.13
C ILE A 35 -14.53 20.61 4.62
N GLN A 36 -15.49 21.22 3.93
CA GLN A 36 -15.54 21.17 2.47
C GLN A 36 -14.26 21.74 1.84
N GLN A 37 -13.82 22.92 2.30
CA GLN A 37 -12.57 23.53 1.81
C GLN A 37 -11.34 22.66 2.13
N ALA A 38 -11.29 22.06 3.32
CA ALA A 38 -10.21 21.15 3.69
C ALA A 38 -10.17 19.91 2.78
N LEU A 39 -11.33 19.33 2.46
CA LEU A 39 -11.44 18.15 1.59
C LEU A 39 -11.18 18.47 0.10
N GLU A 40 -11.38 19.72 -0.32
CA GLU A 40 -11.09 20.17 -1.68
C GLU A 40 -9.58 20.44 -1.91
N SER A 41 -8.80 20.61 -0.84
CA SER A 41 -7.33 20.70 -0.91
C SER A 41 -6.68 19.40 -1.41
N ARG A 42 -5.47 19.49 -1.98
CA ARG A 42 -4.74 18.31 -2.46
C ARG A 42 -4.43 17.34 -1.31
N GLU A 43 -3.99 17.88 -0.19
CA GLU A 43 -3.66 17.13 1.03
C GLU A 43 -4.90 16.44 1.59
N GLY A 44 -6.04 17.16 1.63
CA GLY A 44 -7.32 16.59 2.05
C GLY A 44 -7.79 15.46 1.14
N GLN A 45 -7.71 15.65 -0.19
CA GLN A 45 -8.03 14.59 -1.15
C GLN A 45 -7.16 13.35 -0.96
N GLN A 46 -5.85 13.52 -0.80
CA GLN A 46 -4.92 12.42 -0.56
C GLN A 46 -5.20 11.68 0.75
N TYR A 47 -5.50 12.43 1.81
CA TYR A 47 -5.85 11.86 3.11
C TYR A 47 -7.15 11.04 3.05
N VAL A 48 -8.21 11.61 2.45
CA VAL A 48 -9.50 10.92 2.26
C VAL A 48 -9.33 9.68 1.39
N GLN A 49 -8.52 9.76 0.33
CA GLN A 49 -8.23 8.62 -0.52
C GLN A 49 -7.55 7.49 0.26
N ALA A 50 -6.57 7.82 1.12
CA ALA A 50 -5.91 6.83 1.98
C ALA A 50 -6.90 6.19 2.96
N LEU A 51 -7.78 6.98 3.58
CA LEU A 51 -8.84 6.46 4.45
C LEU A 51 -9.80 5.54 3.68
N MET A 52 -10.20 5.92 2.47
CA MET A 52 -11.08 5.11 1.61
C MET A 52 -10.42 3.77 1.26
N HIS A 53 -9.14 3.76 0.87
CA HIS A 53 -8.42 2.51 0.62
C HIS A 53 -8.34 1.65 1.88
N GLY A 54 -8.05 2.25 3.04
CA GLY A 54 -8.03 1.53 4.32
C GLY A 54 -9.36 0.84 4.64
N LEU A 55 -10.47 1.56 4.49
CA LEU A 55 -11.81 1.01 4.72
C LEU A 55 -12.17 -0.10 3.73
N ILE A 56 -11.80 0.04 2.46
CA ILE A 56 -12.05 -0.99 1.45
C ILE A 56 -11.23 -2.25 1.77
N ALA A 57 -9.95 -2.09 2.08
CA ALA A 57 -9.06 -3.20 2.41
C ALA A 57 -9.54 -3.94 3.67
N GLN A 58 -9.90 -3.21 4.73
CA GLN A 58 -10.43 -3.80 5.95
C GLN A 58 -11.71 -4.62 5.68
N ASN A 59 -12.66 -4.05 4.93
CA ASN A 59 -13.89 -4.77 4.58
C ASN A 59 -13.61 -6.01 3.73
N TYR A 60 -12.68 -5.94 2.80
CA TYR A 60 -12.28 -7.10 1.99
C TYR A 60 -11.74 -8.23 2.87
N ILE A 61 -10.76 -7.94 3.74
CA ILE A 61 -10.14 -8.95 4.61
C ILE A 61 -11.18 -9.63 5.50
N LEU A 62 -12.03 -8.83 6.15
CA LEU A 62 -13.09 -9.33 7.03
C LEU A 62 -14.11 -10.18 6.25
N ASN A 63 -14.56 -9.71 5.09
CA ASN A 63 -15.54 -10.44 4.28
C ASN A 63 -14.98 -11.76 3.77
N MET A 64 -13.72 -11.79 3.32
CA MET A 64 -13.08 -13.02 2.86
C MET A 64 -12.93 -14.02 4.02
N LYS A 65 -12.57 -13.55 5.23
CA LYS A 65 -12.45 -14.39 6.41
C LYS A 65 -13.80 -14.97 6.85
N PHE A 66 -14.83 -14.13 7.00
CA PHE A 66 -16.15 -14.57 7.44
C PHE A 66 -16.90 -15.41 6.41
N ALA A 67 -16.64 -15.19 5.11
CA ALA A 67 -17.19 -16.04 4.05
C ALA A 67 -16.43 -17.37 3.88
N GLY A 68 -15.37 -17.62 4.66
CA GLY A 68 -14.55 -18.83 4.55
C GLY A 68 -13.81 -18.94 3.21
N LYS A 69 -13.56 -17.82 2.53
CA LYS A 69 -12.91 -17.78 1.21
C LYS A 69 -11.38 -17.76 1.29
N ILE A 70 -10.83 -17.56 2.49
CA ILE A 70 -9.40 -17.58 2.77
C ILE A 70 -9.13 -18.44 4.00
N THR A 71 -7.96 -19.07 4.00
CA THR A 71 -7.37 -19.81 5.11
C THR A 71 -6.91 -18.87 6.23
N GLN A 72 -6.52 -19.43 7.37
CA GLN A 72 -5.92 -18.65 8.46
C GLN A 72 -4.59 -18.01 8.05
N GLY A 73 -3.74 -18.73 7.31
CA GLY A 73 -2.46 -18.18 6.82
C GLY A 73 -2.64 -17.04 5.83
N GLU A 74 -3.59 -17.15 4.89
CA GLU A 74 -3.92 -16.07 3.95
C GLU A 74 -4.51 -14.83 4.67
N PHE A 75 -5.28 -15.05 5.74
CA PHE A 75 -5.78 -13.96 6.58
C PHE A 75 -4.64 -13.21 7.28
N GLU A 76 -3.68 -13.92 7.86
CA GLU A 76 -2.50 -13.32 8.50
C GLU A 76 -1.61 -12.59 7.48
N ALA A 77 -1.41 -13.15 6.29
CA ALA A 77 -0.67 -12.51 5.21
C ALA A 77 -1.32 -11.20 4.74
N LEU A 78 -2.65 -11.17 4.63
CA LEU A 78 -3.39 -9.95 4.29
C LEU A 78 -3.30 -8.89 5.39
N ILE A 79 -3.32 -9.30 6.67
CA ILE A 79 -3.07 -8.39 7.79
C ILE A 79 -1.66 -7.81 7.70
N GLU A 80 -0.65 -8.63 7.46
CA GLU A 80 0.74 -8.17 7.35
C GLU A 80 0.92 -7.17 6.20
N LEU A 81 0.36 -7.49 5.02
CA LEU A 81 0.38 -6.61 3.86
C LEU A 81 -0.27 -5.25 4.16
N SER A 82 -1.38 -5.26 4.90
CA SER A 82 -2.14 -4.05 5.25
C SER A 82 -1.42 -3.10 6.22
N LYS A 83 -0.28 -3.50 6.82
CA LYS A 83 0.52 -2.60 7.67
C LYS A 83 1.22 -1.50 6.86
N SER A 84 1.36 -1.68 5.55
CA SER A 84 1.99 -0.70 4.67
C SER A 84 0.95 0.06 3.85
N LYS A 85 1.22 1.35 3.58
CA LYS A 85 0.37 2.17 2.69
C LYS A 85 0.19 1.51 1.32
N LYS A 86 1.27 0.98 0.76
CA LYS A 86 1.26 0.31 -0.55
C LYS A 86 0.38 -0.95 -0.53
N GLY A 87 0.49 -1.78 0.52
CA GLY A 87 -0.33 -2.98 0.63
C GLY A 87 -1.82 -2.67 0.80
N VAL A 88 -2.18 -1.63 1.56
CA VAL A 88 -3.57 -1.14 1.64
C VAL A 88 -4.09 -0.70 0.28
N GLU A 89 -3.29 0.05 -0.48
CA GLU A 89 -3.62 0.48 -1.84
C GLU A 89 -3.83 -0.72 -2.77
N GLU A 90 -2.94 -1.71 -2.73
CA GLU A 90 -3.02 -2.92 -3.55
C GLU A 90 -4.29 -3.73 -3.26
N ILE A 91 -4.61 -3.97 -1.99
CA ILE A 91 -5.83 -4.69 -1.59
C ILE A 91 -7.08 -3.91 -2.04
N ALA A 92 -7.09 -2.59 -1.83
CA ALA A 92 -8.22 -1.75 -2.22
C ALA A 92 -8.44 -1.72 -3.73
N VAL A 93 -7.37 -1.54 -4.51
CA VAL A 93 -7.42 -1.56 -5.98
C VAL A 93 -7.86 -2.92 -6.49
N HIS A 94 -7.30 -4.02 -5.94
CA HIS A 94 -7.74 -5.37 -6.27
C HIS A 94 -9.24 -5.55 -6.02
N THR A 95 -9.73 -5.09 -4.87
CA THR A 95 -11.16 -5.18 -4.50
C THR A 95 -12.05 -4.38 -5.47
N ILE A 96 -11.63 -3.16 -5.84
CA ILE A 96 -12.38 -2.29 -6.77
C ILE A 96 -12.41 -2.89 -8.18
N LEU A 97 -11.28 -3.38 -8.68
CA LEU A 97 -11.15 -3.89 -10.04
C LEU A 97 -11.76 -5.27 -10.23
N SER A 98 -11.70 -6.12 -9.20
CA SER A 98 -12.29 -7.46 -9.27
C SER A 98 -13.83 -7.39 -9.17
N GLY A 99 -14.37 -6.30 -8.62
CA GLY A 99 -15.80 -6.07 -8.50
C GLY A 99 -16.42 -6.92 -7.40
N VAL A 100 -17.43 -6.38 -6.73
CA VAL A 100 -18.13 -6.97 -5.57
C VAL A 100 -18.85 -8.32 -5.88
N GLY A 101 -18.66 -8.86 -7.10
CA GLY A 101 -19.14 -10.18 -7.53
C GLY A 101 -18.05 -11.16 -8.01
N SER A 102 -16.76 -10.83 -7.95
CA SER A 102 -15.75 -11.81 -8.36
C SER A 102 -15.57 -12.89 -7.30
N TYR A 103 -16.09 -14.07 -7.62
CA TYR A 103 -15.57 -15.36 -7.20
C TYR A 103 -14.15 -15.63 -7.74
N ALA A 104 -13.41 -14.61 -8.16
CA ALA A 104 -12.01 -14.75 -8.53
C ALA A 104 -11.26 -15.13 -7.27
N LYS A 105 -10.70 -16.34 -7.26
CA LYS A 105 -9.72 -16.73 -6.27
C LYS A 105 -8.64 -15.66 -6.27
N PHE A 106 -8.29 -15.17 -5.09
CA PHE A 106 -7.12 -14.32 -4.93
C PHE A 106 -5.91 -15.17 -5.37
N GLU A 107 -5.35 -14.92 -6.56
CA GLU A 107 -4.25 -15.73 -7.11
C GLU A 107 -2.89 -15.42 -6.46
N GLY A 108 -2.91 -14.73 -5.31
CA GLY A 108 -1.70 -14.27 -4.65
C GLY A 108 -1.07 -13.09 -5.41
N ILE A 109 -0.56 -12.13 -4.65
CA ILE A 109 0.61 -11.39 -5.13
C ILE A 109 1.74 -12.42 -5.08
N ASN A 110 2.54 -12.57 -6.13
CA ASN A 110 3.80 -13.31 -6.06
C ASN A 110 4.66 -12.65 -4.99
N VAL A 111 4.53 -13.12 -3.75
CA VAL A 111 5.47 -12.86 -2.68
C VAL A 111 6.73 -13.57 -3.16
N ILE A 112 7.70 -12.79 -3.64
CA ILE A 112 9.07 -13.28 -3.72
C ILE A 112 9.42 -13.58 -2.26
N GLU A 113 9.41 -14.86 -1.90
CA GLU A 113 9.93 -15.29 -0.60
C GLU A 113 11.31 -14.65 -0.45
N PRO A 114 11.57 -13.87 0.61
CA PRO A 114 12.94 -13.50 0.89
C PRO A 114 13.72 -14.79 1.01
N GLU A 115 14.80 -14.91 0.23
CA GLU A 115 15.70 -16.05 0.32
C GLU A 115 15.99 -16.31 1.81
N PRO A 116 15.90 -17.56 2.28
CA PRO A 116 16.18 -17.86 3.67
C PRO A 116 17.59 -17.34 3.97
N LEU A 117 17.69 -16.35 4.86
CA LEU A 117 18.97 -15.97 5.43
C LEU A 117 19.55 -17.23 6.06
N GLU A 118 20.69 -17.67 5.54
CA GLU A 118 21.44 -18.77 6.11
C GLU A 118 21.66 -18.49 7.60
N ASP A 119 21.29 -19.47 8.41
CA ASP A 119 21.41 -19.45 9.87
C ASP A 119 22.85 -19.06 10.24
N PRO A 120 23.10 -17.91 10.89
CA PRO A 120 24.45 -17.45 11.21
C PRO A 120 25.20 -18.40 12.15
N ASP A 121 24.51 -19.38 12.74
CA ASP A 121 25.09 -20.41 13.60
C ASP A 121 25.53 -21.69 12.85
N LYS A 122 25.44 -21.72 11.51
CA LYS A 122 26.04 -22.78 10.67
C LYS A 122 27.27 -22.28 9.91
N LEU A 123 28.21 -21.67 10.63
CA LEU A 123 29.57 -21.47 10.12
C LEU A 123 30.28 -22.83 10.09
N ASN A 124 30.66 -23.28 8.88
CA ASN A 124 31.56 -24.40 8.70
C ASN A 124 32.92 -24.02 9.34
N PRO A 125 33.46 -24.80 10.30
CA PRO A 125 34.69 -24.42 11.02
C PRO A 125 35.96 -24.35 10.14
N ASN A 126 35.85 -24.62 8.84
CA ASN A 126 36.96 -24.56 7.89
C ASN A 126 37.04 -23.23 7.10
N ASP A 127 36.04 -22.34 7.18
CA ASP A 127 36.12 -21.02 6.53
C ASP A 127 36.74 -19.99 7.48
N LEU A 128 37.99 -20.25 7.84
CA LEU A 128 38.87 -19.23 8.44
C LEU A 128 39.34 -18.31 7.31
N HIS A 129 38.53 -17.31 6.96
CA HIS A 129 39.06 -16.15 6.25
C HIS A 129 39.91 -15.35 7.23
N VAL A 130 41.22 -15.53 7.11
CA VAL A 130 42.26 -14.69 7.73
C VAL A 130 41.97 -13.24 7.34
N ILE A 131 41.51 -12.42 8.28
CA ILE A 131 41.44 -10.98 8.12
C ILE A 131 42.81 -10.43 8.52
N GLU A 132 43.59 -9.95 7.56
CA GLU A 132 44.80 -9.17 7.86
C GLU A 132 44.42 -7.90 8.63
N PRO A 133 45.16 -7.49 9.67
CA PRO A 133 44.81 -6.30 10.43
C PRO A 133 45.09 -5.05 9.58
N LEU A 134 44.04 -4.27 9.30
CA LEU A 134 44.17 -2.93 8.76
C LEU A 134 44.77 -2.02 9.85
N GLU A 135 46.00 -1.54 9.63
CA GLU A 135 46.65 -0.55 10.50
C GLU A 135 45.78 0.71 10.62
N ARG A 136 45.31 1.01 11.83
CA ARG A 136 44.58 2.25 12.14
C ARG A 136 45.57 3.31 12.62
N SER A 137 45.86 4.31 11.80
CA SER A 137 46.39 5.60 12.25
C SER A 137 45.22 6.53 12.58
N PHE A 138 44.95 6.75 13.87
CA PHE A 138 44.09 7.82 14.36
C PHE A 138 44.90 9.12 14.51
N PRO A 139 44.24 10.28 14.41
CA PRO A 139 44.55 11.37 15.32
C PRO A 139 43.34 11.74 16.19
N GLU A 140 43.65 11.92 17.47
CA GLU A 140 42.79 12.36 18.56
C GLU A 140 42.35 13.82 18.40
N SER A 141 41.15 14.15 18.90
CA SER A 141 41.00 15.33 19.76
C SER A 141 39.65 15.28 20.49
N GLU A 142 39.76 15.52 21.79
CA GLU A 142 38.81 15.35 22.87
C GLU A 142 37.73 16.44 23.00
N ASP A 143 36.72 16.07 23.81
CA ASP A 143 35.97 16.87 24.77
C ASP A 143 34.77 17.76 24.37
N ASN A 144 33.61 17.14 24.61
CA ASN A 144 32.34 17.74 25.05
C ASN A 144 32.51 18.52 26.38
N PRO A 145 31.66 19.52 26.70
CA PRO A 145 30.50 19.15 27.53
C PRO A 145 29.23 20.01 27.30
N ILE A 146 28.07 19.35 27.23
CA ILE A 146 26.78 20.00 27.55
C ILE A 146 26.28 19.43 28.87
N THR A 147 26.39 20.24 29.92
CA THR A 147 25.75 20.03 31.23
C THR A 147 24.30 20.49 31.15
N ILE A 148 23.33 19.60 31.36
CA ILE A 148 21.94 19.96 31.66
C ILE A 148 21.54 19.29 32.96
N LYS A 149 21.23 20.06 34.00
CA LYS A 149 20.27 19.65 35.05
C LYS A 149 19.46 20.84 35.59
N LYS A 150 18.13 20.66 35.46
CA LYS A 150 16.96 21.19 36.18
C LYS A 150 16.82 22.69 36.40
#